data_AF-M2Z8C1-F1
#
_entry.id   AF-M2Z8C1-F1
#
_cell.length_a   1.000
_cell.length_b   1.000
_cell.length_c   1.000
_cell.angle_alpha   90.00
_cell.angle_beta   90.00
_cell.angle_gamma   90.00
#
_symmetry.space_group_name_H-M   'P 1'
#
loop_
_entity.id
_entity.type
_entity.pdbx_description
1 polymer ?
#
loop_
_entity_poly.entity_id
_entity_poly.type
_entity_poly.pdbx_seq_one_letter_code
_entity_poly.pdbx_strand_id
1 'polypeptide(L)'
;MVMVGDAGVAHARWRHIVEDIGRFDAGAGRQAQRALERHDAPLRVQIAGRGGAVRPTLRAAVEAAVARVEAAELDSPDRPEPVLDADVVLLVLAARAHPADLAALLTVDAERLVVVLDRTEG
;
A
#
# COMPACT_ATOMS: atom_id res chain seq x y z
N MET A 1 -18.04 3.79 17.41
CA MET A 1 -19.19 4.18 16.57
C MET A 1 -18.66 5.06 15.46
N VAL A 2 -18.16 4.46 14.38
CA VAL A 2 -17.57 5.19 13.26
C VAL A 2 -18.69 5.79 12.43
N MET A 3 -18.47 7.01 11.92
CA MET A 3 -19.36 7.77 11.03
C MET A 3 -19.53 7.06 9.68
N VAL A 4 -20.25 5.94 9.64
CA VAL A 4 -20.51 5.16 8.41
C VAL A 4 -21.54 5.87 7.49
N GLY A 5 -22.26 6.88 8.00
CA GLY A 5 -23.34 7.55 7.27
C GLY A 5 -22.88 8.47 6.13
N ASP A 6 -21.86 9.30 6.34
CA ASP A 6 -21.47 10.35 5.38
C ASP A 6 -20.68 9.79 4.19
N ALA A 7 -19.74 8.89 4.45
CA ALA A 7 -18.94 8.24 3.41
C ALA A 7 -19.80 7.37 2.49
N GLY A 8 -20.81 6.67 3.02
CA GLY A 8 -21.75 5.88 2.22
C GLY A 8 -22.61 6.74 1.29
N VAL A 9 -23.04 7.91 1.76
CA VAL A 9 -23.82 8.87 0.95
C VAL A 9 -22.96 9.51 -0.14
N ALA A 10 -21.74 9.94 0.18
CA ALA A 10 -20.79 10.48 -0.80
C ALA A 10 -20.48 9.45 -1.90
N HIS A 11 -20.27 8.20 -1.51
CA HIS A 11 -19.96 7.12 -2.43
C HIS A 11 -21.14 6.76 -3.36
N ALA A 12 -22.36 6.71 -2.83
CA ALA A 12 -23.58 6.55 -3.65
C ALA A 12 -23.73 7.70 -4.66
N ARG A 13 -23.43 8.93 -4.24
CA ARG A 13 -23.45 10.11 -5.12
C ARG A 13 -22.41 10.01 -6.23
N TRP A 14 -21.20 9.54 -5.95
CA TRP A 14 -20.16 9.36 -6.98
C TRP A 14 -20.55 8.33 -8.03
N ARG A 15 -21.15 7.20 -7.61
CA ARG A 15 -21.68 6.20 -8.57
C ARG A 15 -22.72 6.81 -9.51
N HIS A 16 -23.64 7.61 -8.96
CA HIS A 16 -24.66 8.28 -9.77
C HIS A 16 -24.05 9.26 -10.78
N ILE A 17 -23.04 10.04 -10.36
CA ILE A 17 -22.32 10.96 -11.26
C ILE A 17 -21.63 10.18 -12.39
N VAL A 18 -20.98 9.05 -12.09
CA VAL A 18 -20.33 8.20 -13.10
C VAL A 18 -21.34 7.66 -14.12
N GLU A 19 -22.51 7.21 -13.66
CA GLU A 19 -23.60 6.76 -14.54
C GLU A 19 -24.10 7.87 -15.46
N ASP A 20 -24.32 9.07 -14.91
CA ASP A 20 -24.78 10.21 -15.71
C ASP A 20 -23.75 10.65 -16.74
N ILE A 21 -22.46 10.72 -16.37
CA ILE A 21 -21.37 10.96 -17.32
C ILE A 21 -21.43 9.92 -18.44
N GLY A 22 -21.60 8.63 -18.10
CA GLY A 22 -21.69 7.55 -19.09
C GLY A 22 -22.89 7.65 -20.04
N ARG A 23 -24.02 8.21 -19.59
CA ARG A 23 -25.18 8.49 -20.46
C ARG A 23 -24.90 9.58 -21.49
N PHE A 24 -24.13 10.61 -21.13
CA PHE A 24 -23.79 11.70 -22.03
C PHE A 24 -22.55 11.42 -22.89
N ASP A 25 -21.56 10.72 -22.32
CA ASP A 25 -20.30 10.33 -22.96
C ASP A 25 -19.81 8.99 -22.39
N ALA A 26 -19.94 7.93 -23.19
CA ALA A 26 -19.51 6.59 -22.79
C ALA A 26 -17.99 6.47 -22.58
N GLY A 27 -17.19 7.27 -23.27
CA GLY A 27 -15.73 7.31 -23.12
C GLY A 27 -15.33 7.90 -21.78
N ALA A 28 -15.89 9.07 -21.44
CA ALA A 28 -15.70 9.71 -20.15
C ALA A 28 -16.24 8.85 -19.00
N GLY A 29 -17.41 8.23 -19.18
CA GLY A 29 -18.02 7.35 -18.17
C GLY A 29 -17.11 6.17 -17.80
N ARG A 30 -16.48 5.52 -18.80
CA ARG A 30 -15.50 4.44 -18.53
C ARG A 30 -14.27 4.92 -17.76
N GLN A 31 -13.79 6.13 -18.03
CA GLN A 31 -12.64 6.69 -17.31
C GLN A 31 -13.00 7.00 -15.85
N ALA A 32 -14.18 7.59 -15.63
CA ALA A 32 -14.69 7.90 -14.30
C ALA A 32 -14.96 6.63 -13.49
N GLN A 33 -15.53 5.59 -14.11
CA GLN A 33 -15.73 4.28 -13.50
C GLN A 33 -14.41 3.65 -13.03
N ARG A 34 -13.37 3.66 -13.87
CA ARG A 34 -12.04 3.17 -13.48
C ARG A 34 -11.42 3.97 -12.34
N ALA A 35 -11.71 5.26 -12.26
CA ALA A 35 -11.23 6.10 -11.16
C ALA A 35 -11.94 5.75 -9.85
N LEU A 36 -13.25 5.52 -9.89
CA LEU A 36 -14.03 5.08 -8.74
C LEU A 36 -13.60 3.68 -8.28
N GLU A 37 -13.39 2.74 -9.20
CA GLU A 37 -12.87 1.40 -8.89
C GLU A 37 -11.49 1.46 -8.22
N ARG A 38 -10.60 2.36 -8.67
CA ARG A 38 -9.30 2.60 -8.03
C ARG A 38 -9.43 3.24 -6.66
N HIS A 39 -10.37 4.16 -6.48
CA HIS A 39 -10.65 4.77 -5.19
C HIS A 39 -11.19 3.74 -4.18
N ASP A 40 -12.04 2.82 -4.64
CA ASP A 40 -12.69 1.82 -3.80
C ASP A 40 -11.85 0.57 -3.58
N ALA A 41 -10.74 0.44 -4.30
CA ALA A 41 -9.81 -0.65 -4.14
C ALA A 41 -9.21 -0.65 -2.73
N PRO A 42 -9.05 -1.82 -2.08
CA PRO A 42 -8.36 -1.90 -0.81
C PRO A 42 -6.93 -1.36 -0.93
N LEU A 43 -6.50 -0.58 0.07
CA LEU A 43 -5.13 -0.08 0.16
C LEU A 43 -4.14 -1.25 0.11
N ARG A 44 -3.21 -1.23 -0.86
CA ARG A 44 -2.11 -2.18 -0.94
C ARG A 44 -1.00 -1.72 -0.03
N VAL A 45 -0.60 -2.57 0.91
CA VAL A 45 0.58 -2.34 1.76
C VAL A 45 1.64 -3.37 1.44
N GLN A 46 2.88 -2.93 1.18
CA GLN A 46 4.04 -3.81 1.07
C GLN A 46 4.93 -3.66 2.30
N ILE A 47 5.29 -4.76 2.93
CA ILE A 47 6.29 -4.79 4.01
C ILE A 47 7.59 -5.33 3.42
N ALA A 48 8.60 -4.47 3.32
CA ALA A 48 9.90 -4.79 2.77
C ALA A 48 10.97 -4.76 3.86
N GLY A 49 11.88 -5.71 3.82
CA GLY A 49 13.05 -5.72 4.70
C GLY A 49 13.96 -6.88 4.34
N ARG A 50 15.19 -6.86 4.83
CA ARG A 50 16.13 -7.97 4.61
C ARG A 50 15.69 -9.24 5.35
N GLY A 51 16.25 -10.39 4.96
CA GLY A 51 15.91 -11.69 5.55
C GLY A 51 15.80 -11.68 7.07
N GLY A 52 14.61 -11.99 7.58
CA GLY A 52 14.31 -12.01 9.01
C GLY A 52 14.02 -10.65 9.68
N ALA A 53 14.20 -9.51 8.97
CA ALA A 53 13.88 -8.19 9.50
C ALA A 53 12.38 -7.98 9.67
N VAL A 54 11.57 -8.54 8.76
CA VAL A 54 10.10 -8.51 8.87
C VAL A 54 9.65 -9.58 9.86
N ARG A 55 9.54 -9.21 11.13
CA ARG A 55 9.06 -10.13 12.18
C ARG A 55 7.61 -10.57 11.92
N PRO A 56 7.24 -11.83 12.22
CA PRO A 56 5.87 -12.31 12.09
C PRO A 56 4.85 -11.47 12.89
N THR A 57 5.25 -10.92 14.04
CA THR A 57 4.40 -10.05 14.87
C THR A 57 4.08 -8.72 14.20
N LEU A 58 5.07 -8.08 13.55
CA LEU A 58 4.86 -6.86 12.78
C LEU A 58 3.91 -7.13 11.60
N ARG A 59 4.17 -8.21 10.85
CA ARG A 59 3.29 -8.63 9.75
C ARG A 59 1.85 -8.80 10.23
N ALA A 60 1.64 -9.58 11.30
CA ALA A 60 0.31 -9.84 11.83
C ALA A 60 -0.41 -8.55 12.30
N ALA A 61 0.32 -7.61 12.91
CA ALA A 61 -0.23 -6.34 13.32
C ALA A 61 -0.68 -5.49 12.13
N VAL A 62 0.10 -5.47 11.04
CA VAL A 62 -0.27 -4.76 9.81
C VAL A 62 -1.44 -5.44 9.12
N GLU A 63 -1.42 -6.77 8.98
CA GLU A 63 -2.53 -7.55 8.40
C GLU A 63 -3.85 -7.38 9.17
N ALA A 64 -3.80 -7.17 10.48
CA ALA A 64 -5.00 -6.86 11.28
C ALA A 64 -5.54 -5.44 11.04
N ALA A 65 -4.70 -4.52 10.59
CA ALA A 65 -5.06 -3.12 10.38
C ALA A 65 -5.49 -2.82 8.93
N VAL A 66 -5.01 -3.59 7.95
CA VAL A 66 -5.26 -3.33 6.52
C VAL A 66 -5.66 -4.59 5.76
N ALA A 67 -6.46 -4.41 4.71
CA ALA A 67 -7.08 -5.53 3.99
C ALA A 67 -6.13 -6.29 3.05
N ARG A 68 -5.04 -5.67 2.57
CA ARG A 68 -4.10 -6.30 1.63
C ARG A 68 -2.66 -5.99 1.98
N VAL A 69 -1.94 -7.04 2.39
CA VAL A 69 -0.52 -6.98 2.73
C VAL A 69 0.27 -7.93 1.84
N GLU A 70 1.28 -7.39 1.18
CA GLU A 70 2.30 -8.14 0.48
C GLU A 70 3.61 -8.01 1.26
N ALA A 71 4.45 -9.04 1.23
CA ALA A 71 5.76 -8.95 1.85
C ALA A 71 6.85 -9.28 0.86
N ALA A 72 7.91 -8.50 0.98
CA ALA A 72 9.03 -8.50 0.07
C ALA A 72 10.31 -8.65 0.89
N GLU A 73 11.16 -9.58 0.49
CA GLU A 73 12.47 -9.75 1.09
C GLU A 73 13.49 -9.02 0.21
N LEU A 74 14.22 -8.09 0.80
CA LEU A 74 15.30 -7.37 0.15
C LEU A 74 16.60 -8.18 0.24
N ASP A 75 17.46 -8.06 -0.76
CA ASP A 75 18.78 -8.71 -0.75
C ASP A 75 18.70 -10.23 -0.54
N SER A 76 17.67 -10.86 -1.11
CA SER A 76 17.49 -12.31 -1.04
C SER A 76 18.44 -12.98 -2.04
N PRO A 77 19.28 -13.94 -1.61
CA PRO A 77 20.21 -14.62 -2.53
C PRO A 77 19.49 -15.48 -3.58
N ASP A 78 18.26 -15.91 -3.28
CA ASP A 78 17.49 -16.86 -4.08
C ASP A 78 16.35 -16.20 -4.88
N ARG A 79 16.15 -14.88 -4.76
CA ARG A 79 15.03 -14.16 -5.38
C ARG A 79 15.49 -12.86 -6.04
N PRO A 80 14.85 -12.44 -7.13
CA PRO A 80 15.10 -11.12 -7.70
C PRO A 80 14.71 -10.02 -6.70
N GLU A 81 15.37 -8.87 -6.80
CA GLU A 81 15.03 -7.70 -5.99
C GLU A 81 13.56 -7.31 -6.25
N PRO A 82 12.75 -7.13 -5.20
CA PRO A 82 11.33 -6.86 -5.36
C PRO A 82 11.07 -5.46 -5.91
N VAL A 83 9.99 -5.32 -6.68
CA VAL A 83 9.46 -4.01 -7.07
C VAL A 83 8.56 -3.51 -5.94
N LEU A 84 8.90 -2.35 -5.37
CA LEU A 84 8.17 -1.73 -4.28
C LEU A 84 7.18 -0.69 -4.83
N ASP A 85 5.99 -1.14 -5.22
CA ASP A 85 4.98 -0.38 -5.97
C ASP A 85 3.62 -0.23 -5.27
N ALA A 86 3.52 -0.66 -4.01
CA ALA A 86 2.30 -0.52 -3.23
C ALA A 86 1.90 0.94 -2.97
N ASP A 87 0.64 1.13 -2.57
CA ASP A 87 0.14 2.44 -2.15
C ASP A 87 0.87 2.93 -0.89
N VAL A 88 1.24 2.00 -0.01
CA VAL A 88 2.13 2.24 1.13
C VAL A 88 3.21 1.16 1.19
N VAL A 89 4.46 1.59 1.31
CA VAL A 89 5.62 0.72 1.51
C VAL A 89 6.17 0.92 2.92
N LEU A 90 6.11 -0.13 3.72
CA LEU A 90 6.74 -0.22 5.03
C LEU A 90 8.14 -0.80 4.87
N LEU A 91 9.16 0.05 4.91
CA LEU A 91 10.55 -0.39 4.87
C LEU A 91 11.05 -0.63 6.30
N VAL A 92 11.27 -1.90 6.63
CA VAL A 92 11.73 -2.35 7.95
C VAL A 92 13.25 -2.38 7.96
N LEU A 93 13.83 -1.44 8.72
CA LEU A 93 15.26 -1.35 8.93
C LEU A 93 15.62 -2.10 10.21
N ALA A 94 16.51 -3.08 10.08
CA ALA A 94 17.21 -3.63 11.22
C ALA A 94 18.15 -2.59 11.84
N ALA A 95 18.66 -2.84 13.04
CA ALA A 95 19.48 -1.91 13.82
C ALA A 95 20.71 -1.30 13.10
N ARG A 96 21.13 -1.88 11.96
CA ARG A 96 22.15 -1.32 11.07
C ARG A 96 21.63 -1.28 9.65
N ALA A 97 21.71 -0.11 9.03
CA ALA A 97 21.38 0.09 7.62
C ALA A 97 22.35 -0.68 6.72
N HIS A 98 21.79 -1.40 5.75
CA HIS A 98 22.50 -2.13 4.71
C HIS A 98 22.41 -1.38 3.37
N PRO A 99 23.34 -1.59 2.42
CA PRO A 99 23.25 -0.99 1.10
C PRO A 99 21.91 -1.24 0.38
N ALA A 100 21.31 -2.43 0.55
CA ALA A 100 19.99 -2.75 -0.01
C ALA A 100 18.87 -1.89 0.60
N ASP A 101 18.95 -1.59 1.90
CA ASP A 101 18.00 -0.70 2.56
C ASP A 101 18.10 0.72 1.99
N LEU A 102 19.33 1.21 1.78
CA LEU A 102 19.59 2.51 1.18
C LEU A 102 19.13 2.57 -0.27
N ALA A 103 19.33 1.50 -1.05
CA ALA A 103 18.85 1.42 -2.42
C ALA A 103 17.32 1.51 -2.48
N ALA A 104 16.60 0.80 -1.59
CA ALA A 104 15.14 0.88 -1.48
C ALA A 104 14.66 2.29 -1.10
N LEU A 105 15.34 2.96 -0.16
CA LEU A 105 15.03 4.35 0.22
C LEU A 105 15.13 5.34 -0.95
N LEU A 106 15.99 5.07 -1.93
CA LEU A 106 16.21 5.94 -3.09
C LEU A 106 15.25 5.67 -4.25
N THR A 107 14.58 4.50 -4.27
CA THR A 107 13.71 4.09 -5.38
C THR A 107 12.23 4.29 -5.08
N VAL A 108 11.83 4.21 -3.82
CA VAL A 108 10.43 4.37 -3.42
C VAL A 108 10.07 5.85 -3.33
N ASP A 109 8.90 6.20 -3.86
CA ASP A 109 8.30 7.52 -3.69
C ASP A 109 8.14 7.86 -2.20
N ALA A 110 8.72 8.99 -1.78
CA ALA A 110 8.71 9.43 -0.40
C ALA A 110 7.30 9.65 0.15
N GLU A 111 6.31 9.95 -0.70
CA GLU A 111 4.91 10.11 -0.28
C GLU A 111 4.24 8.77 0.11
N ARG A 112 4.84 7.64 -0.28
CA ARG A 112 4.31 6.28 -0.04
C ARG A 112 5.15 5.50 0.96
N LEU A 113 6.30 6.04 1.36
CA LEU A 113 7.29 5.35 2.16
C LEU A 113 7.11 5.63 3.65
N VAL A 114 7.03 4.55 4.44
CA VAL A 114 7.08 4.60 5.89
C VAL A 114 8.27 3.76 6.35
N VAL A 115 9.22 4.41 7.03
CA VAL A 115 10.41 3.73 7.57
C VAL A 115 10.11 3.24 8.98
N VAL A 116 10.26 1.93 9.19
CA VAL A 116 10.09 1.28 10.48
C VAL A 116 11.45 0.89 11.02
N LEU A 117 11.85 1.52 12.12
CA LEU A 117 13.06 1.13 12.86
C LEU A 117 12.69 0.04 13.86
N ASP A 118 13.02 -1.21 13.56
CA ASP A 118 12.85 -2.29 14.53
C ASP A 118 14.00 -2.24 15.55
N ARG A 119 13.76 -1.49 16.64
CA ARG A 119 14.63 -1.43 17.82
C ARG A 119 14.22 -2.47 18.86
N THR A 120 14.00 -3.71 18.44
CA THR A 120 14.01 -4.81 19.39
C THR A 120 15.46 -5.19 19.63
N GLU A 121 16.05 -4.54 20.63
CA GLU A 121 17.39 -4.84 21.13
C GLU A 121 17.47 -6.32 21.56
N GLY A 122 18.67 -6.90 21.42
CA GLY A 122 19.05 -8.10 22.15
C GLY A 122 19.21 -7.82 23.64
#